data_AF-A0A6V7M311-F1
#
_entry.id   AF-A0A6V7M311-F1
#
_cell.length_a   1.000
_cell.length_b   1.000
_cell.length_c   1.000
_cell.angle_alpha   90.00
_cell.angle_beta   90.00
_cell.angle_gamma   90.00
#
_symmetry.space_group_name_H-M   'P 1'
#
loop_
_entity.id
_entity.type
_entity.pdbx_description
1 polymer ?
#
loop_
_entity_poly.entity_id
_entity_poly.type
_entity_poly.pdbx_seq_one_letter_code
_entity_poly.pdbx_strand_id
1 'polypeptide(L)'
;DKWIYPPFSAHMDEKGDIYARGAQDMKCVGIQYLEAIRRLKASGKTFKRTIHVSFVPDEEIGGVLGMENFVKTDDFKALNIGFGLDEGSPSPDESFFIFNGEKSIWHFWIRCPGQPGHGSLLLPNNAGEKIRFIIDRFMDMRREEVDKLPTGKHQIPGACDGLSVNMTQFR
;
A
#
# COMPACT_ATOMS: atom_id res chain seq x y z
N ASP A 1 5.30 -22.79 -0.65
CA ASP A 1 6.39 -23.48 -1.40
C ASP A 1 7.53 -22.57 -1.86
N LYS A 2 7.37 -21.23 -1.92
CA LYS A 2 8.46 -20.29 -2.31
C LYS A 2 9.24 -19.64 -1.15
N TRP A 3 8.87 -19.93 0.10
CA TRP A 3 9.56 -19.36 1.26
C TRP A 3 10.71 -20.26 1.69
N ILE A 4 11.86 -19.67 2.02
CA ILE A 4 13.03 -20.39 2.56
C ILE A 4 12.78 -20.92 3.98
N TYR A 5 11.94 -20.22 4.77
CA TYR A 5 11.47 -20.63 6.10
C TYR A 5 9.95 -20.54 6.17
N PRO A 6 9.25 -21.30 7.01
CA PRO A 6 7.80 -21.19 7.12
C PRO A 6 7.36 -19.74 7.39
N PRO A 7 6.40 -19.18 6.63
CA PRO A 7 6.12 -17.74 6.63
C PRO A 7 5.67 -17.18 7.99
N PHE A 8 5.24 -18.02 8.93
CA PHE A 8 4.77 -17.61 10.24
C PHE A 8 5.62 -18.16 11.39
N SER A 9 6.81 -18.71 11.12
CA SER A 9 7.68 -19.26 12.17
C SER A 9 8.47 -18.19 12.92
N ALA A 10 8.57 -16.96 12.39
CA ALA A 10 9.47 -15.94 12.89
C ALA A 10 10.91 -16.46 13.03
N HIS A 11 11.38 -17.16 12.00
CA HIS A 11 12.72 -17.73 12.00
C HIS A 11 13.75 -16.58 12.01
N MET A 12 14.69 -16.63 12.95
CA MET A 12 15.81 -15.71 13.03
C MET A 12 17.06 -16.45 12.57
N ASP A 13 17.77 -15.90 11.59
CA ASP A 13 19.00 -16.49 11.10
C ASP A 13 20.21 -16.13 11.99
N GLU A 14 21.39 -16.62 11.61
CA GLU A 14 22.65 -16.41 12.33
C GLU A 14 23.10 -14.93 12.35
N LYS A 15 22.59 -14.09 11.44
CA LYS A 15 22.87 -12.66 11.41
C LYS A 15 21.90 -11.85 12.28
N GLY A 16 20.85 -12.50 12.78
CA GLY A 16 19.77 -11.86 13.53
C GLY A 16 18.62 -11.37 12.65
N ASP A 17 18.62 -11.68 11.35
CA ASP A 17 17.55 -11.27 10.45
C ASP A 17 16.31 -12.15 10.68
N ILE A 18 15.13 -11.53 10.79
CA ILE A 18 13.86 -12.23 11.06
C ILE A 18 13.07 -12.42 9.77
N TYR A 19 12.79 -13.68 9.43
CA TYR A 19 12.00 -14.08 8.27
C TYR A 19 10.59 -14.46 8.71
N ALA A 20 9.63 -13.58 8.41
CA ALA A 20 8.20 -13.84 8.60
C ALA A 20 7.33 -12.92 7.73
N ARG A 21 6.13 -13.39 7.37
CA ARG A 21 5.06 -12.52 6.87
C ARG A 21 4.66 -11.55 7.97
N GLY A 22 4.77 -10.27 7.64
CA GLY A 22 4.52 -9.18 8.57
C GLY A 22 5.76 -8.66 9.29
N ALA A 23 6.95 -9.23 9.05
CA ALA A 23 8.17 -8.77 9.71
C ALA A 23 8.53 -7.32 9.30
N GLN A 24 8.36 -6.95 8.04
CA GLN A 24 8.57 -5.58 7.55
C GLN A 24 7.27 -4.78 7.49
N ASP A 25 6.21 -5.39 6.97
CA ASP A 25 4.91 -4.74 6.78
C ASP A 25 3.81 -5.44 7.60
N MET A 26 3.44 -4.93 8.77
CA MET A 26 4.11 -3.83 9.49
C MET A 26 4.27 -4.13 10.99
N LYS A 27 4.37 -5.43 11.35
CA LYS A 27 4.41 -5.84 12.77
C LYS A 27 5.63 -5.27 13.51
N CYS A 28 6.75 -5.04 12.83
CA CYS A 28 7.93 -4.42 13.44
C CYS A 28 7.61 -3.03 13.98
N VAL A 29 6.94 -2.17 13.21
CA VAL A 29 6.53 -0.82 13.63
C VAL A 29 5.58 -0.91 14.82
N GLY A 30 4.61 -1.83 14.79
CA GLY A 30 3.71 -2.06 15.91
C GLY A 30 4.43 -2.42 17.21
N ILE A 31 5.41 -3.33 17.16
CA ILE A 31 6.23 -3.70 18.33
C ILE A 31 7.11 -2.52 18.79
N GLN A 32 7.68 -1.75 17.86
CA GLN A 32 8.46 -0.56 18.19
C GLN A 32 7.63 0.48 18.96
N TYR A 33 6.37 0.71 18.56
CA TYR A 33 5.46 1.61 19.28
C TYR A 33 5.17 1.12 20.70
N LEU A 34 4.85 -0.17 20.86
CA LEU A 34 4.61 -0.75 22.18
C LEU A 34 5.83 -0.62 23.10
N GLU A 35 7.02 -0.91 22.58
CA GLU A 35 8.26 -0.83 23.34
C GLU A 35 8.64 0.62 23.69
N ALA A 36 8.46 1.56 22.75
CA ALA A 36 8.69 2.98 22.99
C ALA A 36 7.77 3.51 24.10
N ILE A 37 6.47 3.21 24.04
CA ILE A 37 5.49 3.61 25.06
C ILE A 37 5.84 2.98 26.41
N ARG A 38 6.19 1.69 26.44
CA ARG A 38 6.61 1.00 27.66
C ARG A 38 7.79 1.71 28.32
N ARG A 39 8.82 2.10 27.55
CA ARG A 39 10.00 2.84 28.06
C ARG A 39 9.65 4.26 28.53
N LEU A 40 8.79 4.96 27.81
CA LEU A 40 8.33 6.30 28.20
C LEU A 40 7.56 6.26 29.53
N LYS A 41 6.67 5.27 29.70
CA LYS A 41 5.94 5.06 30.97
C LYS A 41 6.88 4.66 32.10
N ALA A 42 7.80 3.71 31.86
CA ALA A 42 8.76 3.26 32.87
C ALA A 42 9.71 4.38 33.34
N SER A 43 10.01 5.36 32.49
CA SER A 43 10.81 6.55 32.83
C SER A 43 10.00 7.71 33.42
N GLY A 44 8.70 7.49 33.72
CA GLY A 44 7.85 8.50 34.36
C GLY A 44 7.54 9.72 33.48
N LYS A 45 7.66 9.59 32.14
CA LYS A 45 7.39 10.71 31.23
C LYS A 45 5.90 11.02 31.18
N THR A 46 5.59 12.31 31.24
CA THR A 46 4.23 12.86 31.06
C THR A 46 4.20 13.79 29.86
N PHE A 47 3.11 13.77 29.11
CA PHE A 47 2.96 14.54 27.88
C PHE A 47 1.82 15.55 27.99
N LYS A 48 1.92 16.64 27.23
CA LYS A 48 0.85 17.66 27.13
C LYS A 48 -0.41 17.15 26.43
N ARG A 49 -0.29 16.08 25.64
CA ARG A 49 -1.35 15.46 24.84
C ARG A 49 -1.33 13.96 25.07
N THR A 50 -2.48 13.31 24.91
CA THR A 50 -2.60 11.86 24.98
C THR A 50 -1.93 11.22 23.77
N ILE A 51 -1.18 10.14 24.00
CA ILE A 51 -0.66 9.28 22.95
C ILE A 51 -1.68 8.16 22.75
N HIS A 52 -2.29 8.10 21.57
CA HIS A 52 -3.16 7.02 21.15
C HIS A 52 -2.40 6.07 20.24
N VAL A 53 -2.63 4.76 20.39
CA VAL A 53 -2.14 3.74 19.45
C VAL A 53 -3.31 2.88 19.06
N SER A 54 -3.51 2.74 17.75
CA SER A 54 -4.60 1.96 17.16
C SER A 54 -3.99 0.91 16.25
N PHE A 55 -4.37 -0.35 16.46
CA PHE A 55 -4.06 -1.45 15.55
C PHE A 55 -5.34 -1.81 14.83
N VAL A 56 -5.39 -1.51 13.53
CA VAL A 56 -6.61 -1.69 12.72
C VAL A 56 -6.42 -2.83 11.73
N PRO A 57 -7.48 -3.61 11.43
CA PRO A 57 -7.42 -4.63 10.41
C PRO A 57 -7.56 -4.01 9.01
N ASP A 58 -7.33 -4.85 8.00
CA ASP A 58 -7.75 -4.65 6.60
C ASP A 58 -7.02 -3.57 5.79
N GLU A 59 -5.94 -2.96 6.29
CA GLU A 59 -5.11 -2.00 5.51
C GLU A 59 -4.77 -2.58 4.12
N GLU A 60 -4.19 -3.79 4.10
CA GLU A 60 -3.74 -4.50 2.89
C GLU A 60 -4.84 -4.79 1.84
N ILE A 61 -6.11 -4.61 2.22
CA ILE A 61 -7.28 -4.76 1.33
C ILE A 61 -8.11 -3.47 1.21
N GLY A 62 -7.55 -2.34 1.63
CA GLY A 62 -8.10 -0.99 1.46
C GLY A 62 -8.84 -0.42 2.67
N GLY A 63 -8.82 -1.08 3.83
CA GLY A 63 -9.31 -0.55 5.11
C GLY A 63 -10.83 -0.35 5.22
N VAL A 64 -11.61 -0.84 4.25
CA VAL A 64 -13.06 -0.60 4.12
C VAL A 64 -13.84 -1.02 5.36
N LEU A 65 -13.51 -2.18 5.94
CA LEU A 65 -14.17 -2.68 7.15
C LEU A 65 -13.42 -2.28 8.44
N GLY A 66 -12.19 -1.76 8.32
CA GLY A 66 -11.35 -1.31 9.42
C GLY A 66 -11.43 0.21 9.61
N MET A 67 -10.35 0.91 9.26
CA MET A 67 -10.18 2.34 9.52
C MET A 67 -11.30 3.19 8.89
N GLU A 68 -11.80 2.85 7.70
CA GLU A 68 -12.85 3.62 7.02
C GLU A 68 -14.14 3.72 7.84
N ASN A 69 -14.51 2.66 8.55
CA ASN A 69 -15.67 2.68 9.45
C ASN A 69 -15.32 3.31 10.79
N PHE A 70 -14.13 3.02 11.33
CA PHE A 70 -13.74 3.54 12.64
C PHE A 70 -13.72 5.07 12.68
N VAL A 71 -13.19 5.74 11.64
CA VAL A 71 -13.13 7.22 11.58
C VAL A 71 -14.49 7.90 11.62
N LYS A 72 -15.58 7.17 11.33
CA LYS A 72 -16.96 7.68 11.34
C LYS A 72 -17.63 7.57 12.71
N THR A 73 -16.98 6.94 13.69
CA THR A 73 -17.54 6.67 15.02
C THR A 73 -17.33 7.83 16.01
N ASP A 74 -18.19 7.90 17.03
CA ASP A 74 -18.00 8.82 18.15
C ASP A 74 -16.74 8.50 18.97
N ASP A 75 -16.32 7.23 19.02
CA ASP A 75 -15.08 6.80 19.68
C ASP A 75 -13.85 7.43 19.02
N PHE A 76 -13.76 7.39 17.69
CA PHE A 76 -12.66 8.04 16.97
C PHE A 76 -12.67 9.56 17.17
N LYS A 77 -13.86 10.17 17.13
CA LYS A 77 -14.03 11.61 17.39
C LYS A 77 -13.57 11.98 18.81
N ALA A 78 -13.84 11.15 19.79
CA ALA A 78 -13.43 11.35 21.18
C ALA A 78 -11.91 11.29 21.39
N LEU A 79 -11.16 10.65 20.49
CA LEU A 79 -9.68 10.67 20.53
C LEU A 79 -9.11 12.09 20.34
N ASN A 80 -9.86 13.01 19.70
CA ASN A 80 -9.44 14.39 19.49
C ASN A 80 -8.02 14.50 18.88
N ILE A 81 -7.79 13.76 17.79
CA ILE A 81 -6.49 13.64 17.12
C ILE A 81 -6.05 14.99 16.54
N GLY A 82 -4.82 15.42 16.88
CA GLY A 82 -4.21 16.62 16.29
C GLY A 82 -3.17 16.33 15.21
N PHE A 83 -2.59 15.12 15.24
CA PHE A 83 -1.59 14.63 14.30
C PHE A 83 -1.53 13.11 14.42
N GLY A 84 -1.26 12.42 13.31
CA GLY A 84 -1.11 10.96 13.26
C GLY A 84 0.18 10.57 12.54
N LEU A 85 0.78 9.47 12.99
CA LEU A 85 1.81 8.75 12.26
C LEU A 85 1.16 7.52 11.66
N ASP A 86 1.41 7.28 10.37
CA ASP A 86 0.97 6.08 9.67
C ASP A 86 2.07 5.02 9.65
N GLU A 87 1.83 3.90 8.97
CA GLU A 87 2.76 2.76 8.87
C GLU A 87 4.13 3.12 8.29
N GLY A 88 4.17 4.10 7.39
CA GLY A 88 5.37 4.52 6.69
C GLY A 88 5.81 3.50 5.64
N SER A 89 7.12 3.37 5.43
CA SER A 89 7.68 2.40 4.48
C SER A 89 8.97 1.83 5.06
N PRO A 90 9.29 0.54 4.82
CA PRO A 90 10.59 0.00 5.17
C PRO A 90 11.70 0.73 4.42
N SER A 91 12.82 0.97 5.10
CA SER A 91 14.07 1.45 4.51
C SER A 91 15.06 0.30 4.37
N PRO A 92 15.87 0.24 3.28
CA PRO A 92 16.96 -0.73 3.16
C PRO A 92 18.17 -0.39 4.04
N ASP A 93 18.23 0.80 4.61
CA ASP A 93 19.31 1.29 5.48
C ASP A 93 18.78 1.88 6.80
N GLU A 94 19.65 2.44 7.62
CA GLU A 94 19.31 3.03 8.92
C GLU A 94 18.68 4.44 8.82
N SER A 95 18.13 4.81 7.66
CA SER A 95 17.37 6.05 7.49
C SER A 95 15.86 5.82 7.55
N PHE A 96 15.10 6.88 7.81
CA PHE A 96 13.64 6.87 7.80
C PHE A 96 13.12 7.71 6.65
N PHE A 97 12.17 7.16 5.90
CA PHE A 97 11.40 7.95 4.96
C PHE A 97 10.31 8.72 5.70
N ILE A 98 10.19 10.01 5.39
CA ILE A 98 9.14 10.87 5.92
C ILE A 98 8.21 11.22 4.76
N PHE A 99 6.97 10.77 4.86
CA PHE A 99 5.91 11.09 3.92
C PHE A 99 4.94 12.09 4.56
N ASN A 100 4.49 13.06 3.79
CA ASN A 100 3.49 14.05 4.22
C ASN A 100 2.15 13.91 3.47
N GLY A 101 2.01 12.86 2.67
CA GLY A 101 0.80 12.55 1.91
C GLY A 101 1.00 11.33 1.01
N GLU A 102 -0.12 10.81 0.52
CA GLU A 102 -0.18 9.65 -0.34
C GLU A 102 -1.06 9.91 -1.57
N LYS A 103 -0.89 9.08 -2.60
CA LYS A 103 -1.74 9.15 -3.80
C LYS A 103 -3.10 8.55 -3.51
N SER A 104 -4.15 9.18 -4.03
CA SER A 104 -5.48 8.59 -3.98
C SER A 104 -5.58 7.38 -4.91
N ILE A 105 -6.08 6.27 -4.39
CA ILE A 105 -6.26 5.02 -5.14
C ILE A 105 -7.59 5.06 -5.89
N TRP A 106 -7.57 4.72 -7.17
CA TRP A 106 -8.76 4.63 -8.03
C TRP A 106 -8.78 3.30 -8.77
N HIS A 107 -9.79 2.47 -8.48
CA HIS A 107 -10.00 1.18 -9.15
C HIS A 107 -11.24 1.23 -10.03
N PHE A 108 -11.10 0.86 -11.30
CA PHE A 108 -12.21 0.79 -12.26
C PHE A 108 -12.18 -0.51 -13.06
N TRP A 109 -13.36 -0.96 -13.47
CA TRP A 109 -13.55 -2.14 -14.30
C TRP A 109 -14.07 -1.72 -15.68
N ILE A 110 -13.33 -2.05 -16.73
CA ILE A 110 -13.72 -1.74 -18.10
C ILE A 110 -14.23 -3.01 -18.76
N ARG A 111 -15.48 -2.97 -19.21
CA ARG A 111 -16.10 -4.07 -19.95
C ARG A 111 -16.12 -3.76 -21.43
N CYS A 112 -15.50 -4.63 -22.24
CA CYS A 112 -15.47 -4.51 -23.69
C CYS A 112 -16.38 -5.57 -24.35
N PRO A 113 -17.71 -5.36 -24.45
CA PRO A 113 -18.58 -6.32 -25.12
C PRO A 113 -18.30 -6.35 -26.63
N GLY A 114 -18.43 -7.52 -27.24
CA GLY A 114 -18.27 -7.70 -28.68
C GLY A 114 -19.21 -8.75 -29.24
N GLN A 115 -19.29 -8.83 -30.57
CA GLN A 115 -20.10 -9.83 -31.26
C GLN A 115 -19.48 -11.22 -31.10
N PRO A 116 -20.22 -12.21 -30.55
CA PRO A 116 -19.76 -13.60 -30.50
C PRO A 116 -19.91 -14.26 -31.89
N GLY A 117 -19.09 -15.27 -32.17
CA GLY A 117 -19.17 -16.02 -33.41
C GLY A 117 -18.22 -17.21 -33.44
N HIS A 118 -18.34 -18.03 -34.49
CA HIS A 118 -17.46 -19.17 -34.71
C HIS A 118 -16.02 -18.70 -34.97
N GLY A 119 -15.01 -19.36 -34.37
CA GLY A 119 -13.61 -18.91 -34.43
C GLY A 119 -12.96 -18.94 -35.83
N SER A 120 -13.62 -19.56 -36.81
CA SER A 120 -13.20 -19.51 -38.23
C SER A 120 -13.68 -18.24 -38.96
N LEU A 121 -14.50 -17.41 -38.32
CA LEU A 121 -15.08 -16.20 -38.90
C LEU A 121 -14.38 -14.97 -38.32
N LEU A 122 -13.94 -14.06 -39.18
CA LEU A 122 -13.35 -12.78 -38.80
C LEU A 122 -14.44 -11.72 -38.69
N LEU A 123 -15.29 -11.83 -37.66
CA LEU A 123 -16.40 -10.90 -37.46
C LEU A 123 -15.89 -9.54 -36.93
N PRO A 124 -16.45 -8.41 -37.43
CA PRO A 124 -16.14 -7.09 -36.89
C PRO A 124 -16.72 -6.93 -35.47
N ASN A 125 -16.33 -5.86 -34.77
CA ASN A 125 -16.89 -5.50 -33.47
C ASN A 125 -16.66 -6.57 -32.38
N ASN A 126 -15.49 -7.21 -32.39
CA ASN A 126 -15.13 -8.20 -31.37
C ASN A 126 -14.52 -7.54 -30.11
N ALA A 127 -14.57 -8.25 -28.99
CA ALA A 127 -14.07 -7.76 -27.70
C ALA A 127 -12.55 -7.54 -27.71
N GLY A 128 -11.81 -8.36 -28.47
CA GLY A 128 -10.35 -8.33 -28.58
C GLY A 128 -9.83 -7.02 -29.16
N GLU A 129 -10.42 -6.54 -30.26
CA GLU A 129 -10.05 -5.26 -30.87
C GLU A 129 -10.30 -4.08 -29.94
N LYS A 130 -11.43 -4.11 -29.21
CA LYS A 130 -11.77 -3.06 -28.25
C LYS A 130 -10.83 -3.03 -27.06
N ILE A 131 -10.53 -4.19 -26.47
CA ILE A 131 -9.62 -4.23 -25.31
C ILE A 131 -8.20 -3.85 -25.73
N ARG A 132 -7.76 -4.21 -26.94
CA ARG A 132 -6.48 -3.75 -27.49
C ARG A 132 -6.40 -2.22 -27.51
N PHE A 133 -7.43 -1.55 -28.05
CA PHE A 133 -7.47 -0.08 -28.05
C PHE A 133 -7.35 0.50 -26.63
N ILE A 134 -8.06 -0.06 -25.66
CA ILE A 134 -8.00 0.40 -24.26
C ILE A 134 -6.61 0.18 -23.64
N ILE A 135 -6.00 -0.99 -23.87
CA ILE A 135 -4.64 -1.29 -23.41
C ILE A 135 -3.67 -0.25 -23.98
N ASP A 136 -3.71 -0.04 -25.30
CA ASP A 136 -2.81 0.89 -25.99
C ASP A 136 -2.93 2.30 -25.37
N ARG A 137 -4.16 2.80 -25.14
CA ARG A 137 -4.38 4.11 -24.51
C ARG A 137 -3.81 4.21 -23.09
N PHE A 138 -3.96 3.18 -22.26
CA PHE A 138 -3.38 3.20 -20.91
C PHE A 138 -1.85 3.09 -20.91
N MET A 139 -1.28 2.32 -21.85
CA MET A 139 0.17 2.18 -21.96
C MET A 139 0.82 3.45 -22.52
N ASP A 140 0.16 4.14 -23.45
CA ASP A 140 0.57 5.46 -23.93
C ASP A 140 0.59 6.47 -22.78
N MET A 141 -0.51 6.56 -22.02
CA MET A 141 -0.61 7.44 -20.86
C MET A 141 0.45 7.10 -19.79
N ARG A 142 0.68 5.82 -19.50
CA ARG A 142 1.73 5.40 -18.57
C ARG A 142 3.10 5.86 -19.03
N ARG A 143 3.39 5.83 -20.33
CA ARG A 143 4.66 6.31 -20.89
C ARG A 143 4.82 7.81 -20.67
N GLU A 144 3.78 8.58 -20.97
CA GLU A 144 3.77 10.03 -20.72
C GLU A 144 4.01 10.37 -19.24
N GLU A 145 3.46 9.59 -18.30
CA GLU A 145 3.70 9.78 -16.86
C GLU A 145 5.11 9.38 -16.44
N VAL A 146 5.68 8.32 -17.03
CA VAL A 146 7.08 7.92 -16.79
C VAL A 146 8.04 9.02 -17.24
N ASP A 147 7.78 9.65 -18.39
CA ASP A 147 8.63 10.73 -18.92
C ASP A 147 8.64 11.99 -18.03
N LYS A 148 7.64 12.15 -17.14
CA LYS A 148 7.56 13.24 -16.15
C LYS A 148 8.37 12.94 -14.90
N LEU A 149 8.77 11.69 -14.66
CA LEU A 149 9.44 11.30 -13.43
C LEU A 149 10.85 11.90 -13.38
N PRO A 150 11.25 12.50 -12.25
CA PRO A 150 12.60 13.04 -12.11
C PRO A 150 13.64 11.92 -12.19
N THR A 151 14.76 12.12 -12.88
CA THR A 151 15.84 11.11 -12.94
C THR A 151 16.88 11.40 -11.86
N GLY A 152 17.08 10.50 -10.88
CA GLY A 152 18.08 10.71 -9.81
C GLY A 152 18.28 9.56 -8.83
N LYS A 153 19.40 9.58 -8.08
CA LYS A 153 19.87 8.50 -7.20
C LYS A 153 19.10 8.32 -5.87
N HIS A 154 18.18 9.23 -5.54
CA HIS A 154 17.41 9.21 -4.28
C HIS A 154 15.89 9.10 -4.52
N GLN A 155 15.47 8.49 -5.63
CA GLN A 155 14.06 8.24 -5.86
C GLN A 155 13.59 7.07 -4.99
N ILE A 156 12.66 7.35 -4.07
CA ILE A 156 11.84 6.31 -3.46
C ILE A 156 10.82 5.89 -4.53
N PRO A 157 10.77 4.62 -4.94
CA PRO A 157 9.79 4.15 -5.91
C PRO A 157 8.37 4.53 -5.47
N GLY A 158 7.64 5.24 -6.32
CA GLY A 158 6.26 5.69 -6.02
C GLY A 158 6.13 7.07 -5.37
N ALA A 159 7.20 7.63 -4.78
CA ALA A 159 7.19 8.94 -4.11
C ALA A 159 7.42 10.11 -5.09
N CYS A 160 6.50 10.29 -6.02
CA CYS A 160 6.56 11.34 -7.04
C CYS A 160 5.17 11.93 -7.29
N ASP A 161 5.13 13.23 -7.57
CA ASP A 161 3.93 13.90 -8.06
C ASP A 161 3.64 13.41 -9.48
N GLY A 162 2.62 12.56 -9.62
CA GLY A 162 2.28 11.97 -10.91
C GLY A 162 1.23 10.88 -10.81
N LEU A 163 0.54 10.64 -11.91
CA LEU A 163 -0.48 9.61 -11.98
C LEU A 163 0.16 8.26 -12.30
N SER A 164 -0.06 7.27 -11.45
CA SER A 164 0.34 5.89 -11.76
C SER A 164 -0.83 5.15 -12.37
N VAL A 165 -0.64 4.61 -13.58
CA VAL A 165 -1.59 3.70 -14.22
C VAL A 165 -1.02 2.29 -14.18
N ASN A 166 -1.77 1.36 -13.60
CA ASN A 166 -1.40 -0.05 -13.52
C ASN A 166 -2.56 -0.93 -14.02
N MET A 167 -2.24 -1.89 -14.90
CA MET A 167 -3.18 -2.88 -15.42
C MET A 167 -2.74 -4.25 -14.92
N THR A 168 -3.29 -4.67 -13.79
CA THR A 168 -2.84 -5.88 -13.08
C THR A 168 -3.68 -7.12 -13.37
N GLN A 169 -4.82 -6.95 -14.04
CA GLN A 169 -5.76 -8.03 -14.26
C GLN A 169 -6.51 -7.92 -15.59
N PHE A 170 -6.53 -9.03 -16.32
CA PHE A 170 -7.46 -9.30 -17.42
C PHE A 170 -8.39 -10.43 -16.97
N ARG A 171 -9.69 -10.19 -17.08
CA ARG A 171 -10.75 -11.16 -16.77
C ARG A 171 -11.72 -11.23 -17.93
#